data_AF-A0A6G9AU25-F1
#
_entry.id   AF-A0A6G9AU25-F1
#
_cell.length_a   1.000
_cell.length_b   1.000
_cell.length_c   1.000
_cell.angle_alpha   90.00
_cell.angle_beta   90.00
_cell.angle_gamma   90.00
#
_symmetry.space_group_name_H-M   'P 1'
#
loop_
_entity.id
_entity.type
_entity.pdbx_description
1 polymer ?
#
loop_
_entity_poly.entity_id
_entity_poly.type
_entity_poly.pdbx_seq_one_letter_code
_entity_poly.pdbx_strand_id
1 'polypeptide(L)'
;MASIPFITCFILLLPALIFIAGFTKPVISVPVLIVYAYWLGIQMHQLLKWHRPFRQKINGLKRYFPELTIAVLATTLWLAPSGIGGIGYIHHDANMTNTTFYHLIYDDWPIWFTTEYLGDKFTYQESRPFVYYIGYYLPAALLGKLLGWTLGELSLFLWTWRCTLLVVLHALLYIKRQQIYPKIYLYGLFLFLFCLFGGLDWWANSWLHATTERAELWDVPFLFLSNTRLLYWSSHNSLPVWLLMALLLEHVPETGQTKLLGPAFVSVLIWTPIGLIGAIPFCVLYLLLGTSQQKSNLFNRWSVGLSIVTGLLLATFITSNSFTFPVEWLPTASWLPRFTPKYLLFLGTELITTIGVFLLTRSRSTSR
;
A
#
# COMPACT_ATOMS: atom_id res chain seq x y z
N MET A 1 21.62 2.11 3.40
CA MET A 1 20.20 2.30 3.77
C MET A 1 19.45 3.24 2.85
N ALA A 2 20.14 4.17 2.17
CA ALA A 2 19.62 4.86 0.99
C ALA A 2 18.89 3.92 -0.01
N SER A 3 19.27 2.65 -0.11
CA SER A 3 18.56 1.69 -0.96
C SER A 3 17.11 1.37 -0.53
N ILE A 4 16.70 1.53 0.73
CA ILE A 4 15.36 1.11 1.18
C ILE A 4 14.26 2.00 0.58
N PRO A 5 14.30 3.35 0.71
CA PRO A 5 13.32 4.21 0.02
C PRO A 5 13.29 4.00 -1.49
N PHE A 6 14.46 3.76 -2.12
CA PHE A 6 14.54 3.42 -3.55
C PHE A 6 13.72 2.16 -3.87
N ILE A 7 13.95 1.07 -3.12
CA ILE A 7 13.25 -0.20 -3.31
C ILE A 7 11.75 -0.02 -3.10
N THR A 8 11.35 0.75 -2.08
CA THR A 8 9.94 1.02 -1.80
C THR A 8 9.26 1.83 -2.91
N CYS A 9 9.90 2.89 -3.41
CA CYS A 9 9.39 3.63 -4.58
C CYS A 9 9.28 2.71 -5.80
N PHE A 10 10.26 1.83 -6.02
CA PHE A 10 10.23 0.88 -7.12
C PHE A 10 9.09 -0.14 -6.97
N ILE A 11 8.83 -0.64 -5.76
CA ILE A 11 7.71 -1.56 -5.49
C ILE A 11 6.36 -0.90 -5.79
N LEU A 12 6.17 0.35 -5.38
CA LEU A 12 4.95 1.11 -5.69
C LEU A 12 4.77 1.34 -7.20
N LEU A 13 5.87 1.60 -7.90
CA LEU A 13 5.90 1.84 -9.34
C LEU A 13 5.72 0.56 -10.18
N LEU A 14 6.20 -0.60 -9.69
CA LEU A 14 6.30 -1.83 -10.47
C LEU A 14 4.95 -2.26 -11.08
N PRO A 15 3.81 -2.26 -10.36
CA PRO A 15 2.54 -2.59 -10.98
C PRO A 15 2.12 -1.68 -12.12
N ALA A 16 2.43 -0.38 -12.04
CA ALA A 16 2.13 0.53 -13.14
C ALA A 16 2.99 0.22 -14.37
N LEU A 17 4.24 -0.21 -14.19
CA LEU A 17 5.09 -0.64 -15.31
C LEU A 17 4.56 -1.93 -15.96
N ILE A 18 4.15 -2.90 -15.15
CA ILE A 18 3.53 -4.15 -15.65
C ILE A 18 2.20 -3.83 -16.36
N PHE A 19 1.41 -2.94 -15.78
CA PHE A 19 0.17 -2.46 -16.39
C PHE A 19 0.44 -1.80 -17.75
N ILE A 20 1.40 -0.87 -17.84
CA ILE A 20 1.75 -0.22 -19.11
C ILE A 20 2.20 -1.27 -20.14
N ALA A 21 3.00 -2.26 -19.74
CA ALA A 21 3.45 -3.31 -20.63
C ALA A 21 2.30 -4.20 -21.15
N GLY A 22 1.35 -4.54 -20.29
CA GLY A 22 0.31 -5.54 -20.57
C GLY A 22 -1.02 -5.00 -21.06
N PHE A 23 -1.45 -3.83 -20.57
CA PHE A 23 -2.80 -3.30 -20.77
C PHE A 23 -2.85 -2.15 -21.78
N THR A 24 -1.69 -1.68 -22.26
CA THR A 24 -1.63 -0.57 -23.23
C THR A 24 -1.08 -1.03 -24.58
N LYS A 25 -1.47 -0.36 -25.66
CA LYS A 25 -1.04 -0.72 -27.03
C LYS A 25 0.50 -0.66 -27.15
N PRO A 26 1.14 -1.60 -27.87
CA PRO A 26 2.61 -1.63 -28.03
C PRO A 26 3.23 -0.31 -28.51
N VAL A 27 2.52 0.42 -29.38
CA VAL A 27 2.94 1.73 -29.91
C VAL A 27 3.13 2.77 -28.80
N ILE A 28 2.40 2.64 -27.68
CA ILE A 28 2.49 3.51 -26.51
C ILE A 28 3.40 2.90 -25.44
N SER A 29 3.24 1.60 -25.16
CA SER A 29 3.96 0.93 -24.07
C SER A 29 5.47 0.90 -24.31
N VAL A 30 5.92 0.56 -25.52
CA VAL A 30 7.35 0.41 -25.81
C VAL A 30 8.13 1.71 -25.61
N PRO A 31 7.74 2.87 -26.19
CA PRO A 31 8.44 4.13 -25.93
C PRO A 31 8.45 4.51 -24.45
N VAL A 32 7.31 4.38 -23.76
CA VAL A 32 7.18 4.76 -22.34
C VAL A 32 8.10 3.90 -21.47
N LEU A 33 8.14 2.58 -21.71
CA LEU A 33 8.99 1.66 -20.97
C LEU A 33 10.49 1.87 -21.25
N ILE A 34 10.88 2.22 -22.47
CA ILE A 34 12.27 2.58 -22.79
C ILE A 34 12.69 3.82 -22.01
N VAL A 35 11.85 4.86 -21.96
CA VAL A 35 12.13 6.08 -21.19
C VAL A 35 12.25 5.77 -19.69
N TYR A 36 11.34 4.94 -19.15
CA TYR A 36 11.42 4.46 -17.77
C TYR A 36 12.71 3.70 -17.49
N ALA A 37 13.06 2.74 -18.34
CA ALA A 37 14.27 1.92 -18.19
C ALA A 37 15.54 2.79 -18.21
N TYR A 38 15.64 3.73 -19.15
CA TYR A 38 16.74 4.68 -19.23
C TYR A 38 16.84 5.53 -17.95
N TRP A 39 15.73 6.12 -17.51
CA TRP A 39 15.73 6.99 -16.34
C TRP A 39 16.00 6.24 -15.02
N LEU A 40 15.42 5.05 -14.84
CA LEU A 40 15.69 4.16 -13.72
C LEU A 40 17.16 3.71 -13.69
N GLY A 41 17.74 3.42 -14.87
CA GLY A 41 19.16 3.12 -15.01
C GLY A 41 20.05 4.25 -14.51
N ILE A 42 19.71 5.51 -14.83
CA ILE A 42 20.41 6.70 -14.30
C ILE A 42 20.28 6.76 -12.77
N GLN A 43 19.07 6.59 -12.22
CA GLN A 43 18.88 6.67 -10.76
C GLN A 43 19.64 5.55 -10.03
N MET A 44 19.62 4.33 -10.57
CA MET A 44 20.35 3.19 -10.04
C MET A 44 21.86 3.44 -10.08
N HIS A 45 22.39 3.97 -11.19
CA HIS A 45 23.81 4.32 -11.30
C HIS A 45 24.23 5.38 -10.29
N GLN A 46 23.42 6.43 -10.11
CA GLN A 46 23.67 7.46 -9.11
C GLN A 46 23.64 6.87 -7.69
N LEU A 47 22.70 5.97 -7.41
CA LEU A 47 22.63 5.26 -6.14
C LEU A 47 23.91 4.45 -5.91
N LEU A 48 24.35 3.67 -6.88
CA LEU A 48 25.56 2.85 -6.79
C LEU A 48 26.82 3.71 -6.58
N LYS A 49 26.97 4.83 -7.30
CA LYS A 49 28.10 5.77 -7.12
C LYS A 49 28.16 6.37 -5.71
N TRP A 50 27.01 6.62 -5.10
CA TRP A 50 26.91 7.18 -3.74
C TRP A 50 27.23 6.15 -2.65
N HIS A 51 27.28 4.85 -2.97
CA HIS A 51 27.55 3.82 -1.98
C HIS A 51 29.06 3.63 -1.77
N ARG A 52 29.46 3.71 -0.49
CA ARG A 52 30.83 3.49 0.00
C ARG A 52 31.35 2.06 -0.29
N PRO A 53 32.68 1.82 -0.26
CA PRO A 53 33.26 0.51 -0.55
C PRO A 53 32.67 -0.63 0.29
N PHE A 54 32.66 -1.84 -0.29
CA PHE A 54 32.01 -3.06 0.20
C PHE A 54 32.25 -3.38 1.70
N ARG A 55 33.44 -3.09 2.24
CA ARG A 55 33.76 -3.35 3.66
C ARG A 55 32.96 -2.49 4.64
N GLN A 56 32.62 -1.26 4.26
CA GLN A 56 31.75 -0.39 5.08
C GLN A 56 30.27 -0.81 4.98
N LYS A 57 29.89 -1.54 3.93
CA LYS A 57 28.53 -2.08 3.71
C LYS A 57 28.17 -3.15 4.75
N ILE A 58 29.09 -4.08 5.04
CA ILE A 58 28.87 -5.16 6.01
C ILE A 58 28.70 -4.58 7.43
N ASN A 59 29.56 -3.65 7.82
CA ASN A 59 29.47 -2.99 9.12
C ASN A 59 28.20 -2.13 9.25
N GLY A 60 27.78 -1.49 8.15
CA GLY A 60 26.51 -0.79 8.08
C GLY A 60 25.30 -1.71 8.24
N LEU A 61 25.31 -2.91 7.63
CA LEU A 61 24.22 -3.88 7.74
C LEU A 61 24.10 -4.45 9.16
N LYS A 62 25.24 -4.77 9.81
CA LYS A 62 25.29 -5.26 11.19
C LYS A 62 24.61 -4.31 12.17
N ARG A 63 24.70 -2.99 11.93
CA ARG A 63 24.04 -1.97 12.76
C ARG A 63 22.52 -2.09 12.78
N TYR A 64 21.91 -2.65 11.73
CA TYR A 64 20.45 -2.75 11.59
C TYR A 64 19.93 -4.19 11.57
N PHE A 65 20.80 -5.14 11.93
CA PHE A 65 20.46 -6.55 11.98
C PHE A 65 19.30 -6.84 12.95
N PRO A 66 19.22 -6.22 14.15
CA PRO A 66 18.09 -6.44 15.04
C PRO A 66 16.75 -6.04 14.40
N GLU A 67 16.67 -4.85 13.80
CA GLU A 67 15.42 -4.38 13.18
C GLU A 67 15.03 -5.23 11.97
N LEU A 68 16.00 -5.65 11.16
CA LEU A 68 15.75 -6.55 10.03
C LEU A 68 15.24 -7.91 10.49
N THR A 69 15.88 -8.52 11.50
CA THR A 69 15.47 -9.82 12.04
C THR A 69 14.07 -9.74 12.65
N ILE A 70 13.78 -8.71 13.44
CA ILE A 70 12.44 -8.50 14.01
C ILE A 70 11.41 -8.31 12.91
N ALA A 71 11.71 -7.48 11.91
CA ALA A 71 10.79 -7.25 10.79
C ALA A 71 10.49 -8.55 10.03
N VAL A 72 11.51 -9.34 9.71
CA VAL A 72 11.35 -10.64 9.04
C VAL A 72 10.51 -11.59 9.87
N LEU A 73 10.81 -11.77 11.15
CA LEU A 73 10.06 -12.68 12.03
C LEU A 73 8.61 -12.21 12.22
N ALA A 74 8.42 -10.93 12.55
CA ALA A 74 7.10 -10.37 12.79
C ALA A 74 6.21 -10.44 11.55
N THR A 75 6.72 -10.05 10.37
CA THR A 75 5.92 -10.10 9.14
C THR A 75 5.63 -11.51 8.66
N THR A 76 6.55 -12.46 8.87
CA THR A 76 6.30 -13.87 8.54
C THR A 76 5.22 -14.45 9.45
N LEU A 77 5.34 -14.26 10.77
CA LEU A 77 4.36 -14.73 11.74
C LEU A 77 2.99 -14.07 11.55
N TRP A 78 2.97 -12.78 11.19
CA TRP A 78 1.75 -12.04 10.96
C TRP A 78 1.07 -12.42 9.64
N LEU A 79 1.82 -12.71 8.57
CA LEU A 79 1.22 -13.05 7.29
C LEU A 79 0.85 -14.53 7.16
N ALA A 80 1.51 -15.43 7.88
CA ALA A 80 1.30 -16.88 7.76
C ALA A 80 -0.16 -17.34 7.90
N PRO A 81 -1.01 -16.78 8.79
CA PRO A 81 -2.40 -17.19 8.89
C PRO A 81 -3.37 -16.42 7.97
N SER A 82 -2.87 -15.58 7.05
CA SER A 82 -3.71 -14.63 6.28
C SER A 82 -4.57 -15.23 5.17
N GLY A 83 -4.25 -16.45 4.69
CA GLY A 83 -4.89 -17.05 3.50
C GLY A 83 -4.34 -16.53 2.17
N ILE A 84 -3.49 -15.51 2.18
CA ILE A 84 -2.93 -14.89 0.98
C ILE A 84 -2.02 -15.89 0.26
N GLY A 85 -2.20 -16.03 -1.06
CA GLY A 85 -1.44 -16.99 -1.85
C GLY A 85 -1.69 -18.45 -1.46
N GLY A 86 -2.88 -18.76 -0.94
CA GLY A 86 -3.26 -20.12 -0.54
C GLY A 86 -2.65 -20.59 0.78
N ILE A 87 -1.96 -19.72 1.52
CA ILE A 87 -1.28 -20.07 2.78
C ILE A 87 -2.07 -19.50 3.97
N GLY A 88 -2.59 -20.38 4.83
CA GLY A 88 -3.29 -20.01 6.06
C GLY A 88 -4.81 -20.09 5.95
N TYR A 89 -5.53 -19.24 6.68
CA TYR A 89 -6.99 -19.25 6.71
C TYR A 89 -7.58 -18.48 5.53
N ILE A 90 -8.32 -19.17 4.66
CA ILE A 90 -9.02 -18.58 3.52
C ILE A 90 -10.37 -18.03 4.01
N HIS A 91 -10.51 -16.71 4.01
CA HIS A 91 -11.75 -16.03 4.38
C HIS A 91 -12.76 -16.02 3.22
N HIS A 92 -14.04 -15.73 3.51
CA HIS A 92 -15.11 -15.74 2.52
C HIS A 92 -14.84 -14.83 1.29
N ASP A 93 -14.34 -13.61 1.52
CA ASP A 93 -14.05 -12.66 0.43
C ASP A 93 -12.86 -13.07 -0.44
N ALA A 94 -12.09 -14.09 -0.02
CA ALA A 94 -10.98 -14.60 -0.80
C ALA A 94 -11.44 -15.18 -2.15
N ASN A 95 -12.71 -15.54 -2.28
CA ASN A 95 -13.27 -15.96 -3.56
C ASN A 95 -13.19 -14.85 -4.61
N MET A 96 -13.49 -13.60 -4.25
CA MET A 96 -13.42 -12.47 -5.19
C MET A 96 -11.97 -12.15 -5.57
N THR A 97 -11.07 -12.16 -4.60
CA THR A 97 -9.65 -11.87 -4.84
C THR A 97 -8.97 -12.98 -5.64
N ASN A 98 -9.26 -14.25 -5.34
CA ASN A 98 -8.74 -15.39 -6.10
C ASN A 98 -9.31 -15.45 -7.52
N THR A 99 -10.59 -15.11 -7.71
CA THR A 99 -11.19 -15.04 -9.06
C THR A 99 -10.53 -13.93 -9.88
N THR A 100 -10.34 -12.75 -9.28
CA THR A 100 -9.59 -11.64 -9.92
C THR A 100 -8.18 -12.10 -10.31
N PHE A 101 -7.49 -12.79 -9.41
CA PHE A 101 -6.15 -13.28 -9.64
C PHE A 101 -6.09 -14.37 -10.72
N TYR A 102 -7.10 -15.24 -10.79
CA TYR A 102 -7.26 -16.26 -11.82
C TYR A 102 -7.32 -15.66 -13.22
N HIS A 103 -8.21 -14.68 -13.43
CA HIS A 103 -8.31 -13.99 -14.72
C HIS A 103 -7.01 -13.26 -15.08
N LEU A 104 -6.33 -12.65 -14.10
CA LEU A 104 -5.04 -12.01 -14.35
C LEU A 104 -3.94 -12.99 -14.78
N ILE A 105 -4.02 -14.27 -14.40
CA ILE A 105 -3.07 -15.29 -14.81
C ILE A 105 -3.43 -15.88 -16.18
N TYR A 106 -4.68 -16.31 -16.35
CA TYR A 106 -5.10 -17.15 -17.48
C TYR A 106 -5.59 -16.36 -18.70
N ASP A 107 -6.22 -15.20 -18.51
CA ASP A 107 -6.76 -14.43 -19.64
C ASP A 107 -5.73 -13.46 -20.21
N ASP A 108 -5.94 -13.06 -21.46
CA ASP A 108 -5.11 -12.05 -22.11
C ASP A 108 -5.29 -10.68 -21.46
N TRP A 109 -4.20 -9.91 -21.45
CA TRP A 109 -4.21 -8.53 -20.98
C TRP A 109 -4.38 -7.58 -22.18
N PRO A 110 -5.26 -6.56 -22.09
CA PRO A 110 -6.21 -6.27 -21.01
C PRO A 110 -7.38 -7.27 -20.95
N ILE A 111 -7.91 -7.51 -19.74
CA ILE A 111 -9.03 -8.44 -19.52
C ILE A 111 -10.34 -7.81 -19.98
N TRP A 112 -11.14 -8.57 -20.73
CA TRP A 112 -12.49 -8.21 -21.17
C TRP A 112 -13.50 -9.24 -20.68
N PHE A 113 -14.62 -8.75 -20.16
CA PHE A 113 -15.77 -9.60 -19.89
C PHE A 113 -16.77 -9.48 -21.03
N THR A 114 -17.06 -10.62 -21.64
CA THR A 114 -18.06 -10.75 -22.70
C THR A 114 -19.47 -10.78 -22.12
N THR A 115 -20.46 -10.50 -22.97
CA THR A 115 -21.87 -10.60 -22.60
C THR A 115 -22.26 -12.01 -22.13
N GLU A 116 -21.66 -13.04 -22.73
CA GLU A 116 -21.83 -14.44 -22.34
C GLU A 116 -21.30 -14.73 -20.92
N TYR A 117 -20.15 -14.16 -20.55
CA TYR A 117 -19.54 -14.35 -19.23
C TYR A 117 -20.33 -13.68 -18.11
N LEU A 118 -20.86 -12.48 -18.35
CA LEU A 118 -21.62 -11.72 -17.35
C LEU A 118 -23.05 -12.25 -17.20
N GLY A 119 -23.60 -12.86 -18.24
CA GLY A 119 -24.96 -13.41 -18.24
C GLY A 119 -26.05 -12.34 -18.14
N ASP A 120 -27.31 -12.80 -18.25
CA ASP A 120 -28.48 -11.92 -18.33
C ASP A 120 -28.71 -11.05 -17.07
N LYS A 121 -28.06 -11.39 -15.95
CA LYS A 121 -28.21 -10.70 -14.65
C LYS A 121 -27.66 -9.27 -14.64
N PHE A 122 -26.68 -8.96 -15.49
CA PHE A 122 -26.03 -7.65 -15.48
C PHE A 122 -26.47 -6.74 -16.63
N THR A 123 -27.43 -7.18 -17.48
CA THR A 123 -28.08 -6.38 -18.52
C THR A 123 -27.11 -5.64 -19.45
N TYR A 124 -25.87 -6.12 -19.60
CA TYR A 124 -24.89 -5.49 -20.47
C TYR A 124 -25.08 -5.99 -21.90
N GLN A 125 -25.31 -5.06 -22.83
CA GLN A 125 -25.47 -5.37 -24.26
C GLN A 125 -24.11 -5.46 -25.00
N GLU A 126 -23.01 -5.12 -24.33
CA GLU A 126 -21.68 -5.00 -24.95
C GLU A 126 -20.60 -5.55 -24.01
N SER A 127 -19.51 -6.04 -24.61
CA SER A 127 -18.32 -6.46 -23.87
C SER A 127 -17.66 -5.26 -23.20
N ARG A 128 -17.19 -5.43 -21.95
CA ARG A 128 -16.59 -4.35 -21.17
C ARG A 128 -15.20 -4.72 -20.65
N PRO A 129 -14.28 -3.76 -20.54
CA PRO A 129 -12.99 -4.01 -19.90
C PRO A 129 -13.21 -4.27 -18.41
N PHE A 130 -12.50 -5.23 -17.85
CA PHE A 130 -12.49 -5.46 -16.41
C PHE A 130 -11.66 -4.37 -15.72
N VAL A 131 -12.35 -3.31 -15.30
CA VAL A 131 -11.74 -2.20 -14.55
C VAL A 131 -11.92 -2.44 -13.07
N TYR A 132 -10.80 -2.74 -12.42
CA TYR A 132 -10.71 -2.98 -10.99
C TYR A 132 -9.34 -2.51 -10.49
N TYR A 133 -9.16 -2.43 -9.17
CA TYR A 133 -7.88 -2.08 -8.54
C TYR A 133 -6.89 -3.26 -8.58
N ILE A 134 -6.43 -3.58 -9.78
CA ILE A 134 -5.61 -4.78 -10.06
C ILE A 134 -4.14 -4.62 -9.70
N GLY A 135 -3.67 -3.41 -9.38
CA GLY A 135 -2.25 -3.10 -9.19
C GLY A 135 -1.51 -4.05 -8.25
N TYR A 136 -2.10 -4.34 -7.10
CA TYR A 136 -1.51 -5.26 -6.12
C TYR A 136 -1.21 -6.65 -6.68
N TYR A 137 -2.07 -7.17 -7.56
CA TYR A 137 -1.98 -8.52 -8.08
C TYR A 137 -0.99 -8.65 -9.24
N LEU A 138 -0.77 -7.58 -10.01
CA LEU A 138 -0.02 -7.61 -11.28
C LEU A 138 1.38 -8.25 -11.18
N PRO A 139 2.23 -7.96 -10.17
CA PRO A 139 3.55 -8.57 -10.07
C PRO A 139 3.50 -10.09 -9.90
N ALA A 140 2.58 -10.58 -9.07
CA ALA A 140 2.40 -11.99 -8.85
C ALA A 140 1.69 -12.66 -10.03
N ALA A 141 0.73 -11.98 -10.64
CA ALA A 141 -0.02 -12.49 -11.78
C ALA A 141 0.86 -12.63 -13.02
N LEU A 142 1.82 -11.72 -13.23
CA LEU A 142 2.82 -11.86 -14.29
C LEU A 142 3.63 -13.15 -14.12
N LEU A 143 4.09 -13.45 -12.90
CA LEU A 143 4.79 -14.70 -12.62
C LEU A 143 3.88 -15.92 -12.77
N GLY A 144 2.63 -15.82 -12.33
CA GLY A 144 1.63 -16.89 -12.53
C GLY A 144 1.30 -17.13 -14.00
N LYS A 145 1.23 -16.08 -14.83
CA LYS A 145 1.00 -16.19 -16.27
C LYS A 145 2.17 -16.90 -16.97
N LEU A 146 3.40 -16.70 -16.50
CA LEU A 146 4.60 -17.35 -17.06
C LEU A 146 4.82 -18.77 -16.54
N LEU A 147 4.42 -19.06 -15.30
CA LEU A 147 4.84 -20.25 -14.56
C LEU A 147 3.70 -21.11 -14.01
N GLY A 148 2.45 -20.70 -14.21
CA GLY A 148 1.24 -21.37 -13.74
C GLY A 148 0.73 -20.91 -12.37
N TRP A 149 -0.47 -21.38 -12.01
CA TRP A 149 -1.22 -20.98 -10.81
C TRP A 149 -0.43 -21.09 -9.49
N THR A 150 0.17 -22.24 -9.21
CA THR A 150 0.88 -22.49 -7.95
C THR A 150 2.03 -21.50 -7.72
N LEU A 151 2.79 -21.18 -8.77
CA LEU A 151 3.86 -20.18 -8.68
C LEU A 151 3.31 -18.76 -8.64
N GLY A 152 2.14 -18.51 -9.23
CA GLY A 152 1.37 -17.28 -9.03
C GLY A 152 0.98 -17.07 -7.56
N GLU A 153 0.37 -18.07 -6.92
CA GLU A 153 -0.04 -18.01 -5.51
C GLU A 153 1.15 -17.79 -4.57
N LEU A 154 2.22 -18.57 -4.74
CA LEU A 154 3.45 -18.38 -3.96
C LEU A 154 4.04 -17.00 -4.20
N SER A 155 4.03 -16.50 -5.44
CA SER A 155 4.49 -15.16 -5.77
C SER A 155 3.63 -14.09 -5.13
N LEU A 156 2.31 -14.30 -5.02
CA LEU A 156 1.41 -13.38 -4.34
C LEU A 156 1.74 -13.30 -2.85
N PHE A 157 1.92 -14.44 -2.18
CA PHE A 157 2.36 -14.46 -0.79
C PHE A 157 3.71 -13.74 -0.59
N LEU A 158 4.70 -14.04 -1.44
CA LEU A 158 6.02 -13.41 -1.36
C LEU A 158 5.97 -11.90 -1.66
N TRP A 159 5.13 -11.48 -2.60
CA TRP A 159 4.91 -10.08 -2.93
C TRP A 159 4.33 -9.32 -1.73
N THR A 160 3.27 -9.85 -1.14
CA THR A 160 2.62 -9.28 0.05
C THR A 160 3.57 -9.24 1.22
N TRP A 161 4.30 -10.33 1.48
CA TRP A 161 5.32 -10.40 2.51
C TRP A 161 6.40 -9.34 2.33
N ARG A 162 6.89 -9.11 1.11
CA ARG A 162 7.88 -8.05 0.82
C ARG A 162 7.32 -6.66 1.09
N CYS A 163 6.09 -6.37 0.67
CA CYS A 163 5.44 -5.09 0.95
C CYS A 163 5.28 -4.86 2.45
N THR A 164 4.74 -5.84 3.19
CA THR A 164 4.57 -5.76 4.65
C THR A 164 5.92 -5.63 5.36
N LEU A 165 6.94 -6.36 4.91
CA LEU A 165 8.31 -6.29 5.44
C LEU A 165 8.86 -4.86 5.34
N LEU A 166 8.68 -4.20 4.20
CA LEU A 166 9.13 -2.82 4.03
C LEU A 166 8.36 -1.86 4.93
N VAL A 167 7.03 -1.98 5.05
CA VAL A 167 6.23 -1.15 5.97
C VAL A 167 6.78 -1.26 7.40
N VAL A 168 6.95 -2.49 7.90
CA VAL A 168 7.47 -2.73 9.24
C VAL A 168 8.91 -2.22 9.38
N LEU A 169 9.76 -2.49 8.40
CA LEU A 169 11.16 -2.03 8.44
C LEU A 169 11.26 -0.51 8.47
N HIS A 170 10.49 0.20 7.65
CA HIS A 170 10.42 1.66 7.67
C HIS A 170 10.00 2.18 9.05
N ALA A 171 8.98 1.58 9.64
CA ALA A 171 8.50 1.97 10.97
C ALA A 171 9.56 1.75 12.07
N LEU A 172 10.21 0.59 12.09
CA LEU A 172 11.28 0.30 13.06
C LEU A 172 12.47 1.25 12.89
N LEU A 173 12.87 1.56 11.65
CA LEU A 173 13.94 2.51 11.36
C LEU A 173 13.57 3.94 11.70
N TYR A 174 12.30 4.32 11.56
CA TYR A 174 11.78 5.59 12.04
C TYR A 174 11.92 5.69 13.56
N ILE A 175 11.39 4.71 14.32
CA ILE A 175 11.50 4.67 15.79
C ILE A 175 12.96 4.74 16.26
N LYS A 176 13.83 3.94 15.63
CA LYS A 176 15.27 3.95 15.94
C LYS A 176 15.91 5.33 15.76
N ARG A 177 15.53 6.07 14.71
CA ARG A 177 16.07 7.42 14.44
C ARG A 177 15.57 8.47 15.39
N GLN A 178 14.32 8.38 15.83
CA GLN A 178 13.74 9.31 16.80
C GLN A 178 14.39 9.19 18.20
N GLN A 179 15.31 8.22 18.39
CA GLN A 179 15.98 7.94 19.67
C GLN A 179 15.01 7.74 20.83
N ILE A 180 13.76 7.38 20.54
CA ILE A 180 12.75 6.98 21.53
C ILE A 180 13.20 5.62 22.05
N TYR A 181 14.07 5.65 23.06
CA TYR A 181 14.67 4.54 23.82
C TYR A 181 14.86 3.22 23.03
N PRO A 182 16.09 2.81 22.68
CA PRO A 182 16.35 1.57 21.92
C PRO A 182 16.20 0.31 22.78
N LYS A 183 15.05 0.15 23.44
CA LYS A 183 14.71 -1.02 24.22
C LYS A 183 13.89 -1.95 23.32
N ILE A 184 14.41 -3.15 23.13
CA ILE A 184 13.83 -4.18 22.24
C ILE A 184 12.32 -4.40 22.46
N TYR A 185 11.85 -4.31 23.70
CA TYR A 185 10.43 -4.49 24.03
C TYR A 185 9.53 -3.39 23.45
N LEU A 186 10.04 -2.19 23.17
CA LEU A 186 9.26 -1.13 22.54
C LEU A 186 8.98 -1.43 21.07
N TYR A 187 9.85 -2.17 20.38
CA TYR A 187 9.56 -2.70 19.05
C TYR A 187 8.42 -3.72 19.09
N GLY A 188 8.47 -4.64 20.06
CA GLY A 188 7.38 -5.60 20.27
C GLY A 188 6.05 -4.91 20.59
N LEU A 189 6.06 -3.93 21.51
CA LEU A 189 4.88 -3.15 21.86
C LEU A 189 4.34 -2.35 20.67
N PHE A 190 5.22 -1.67 19.92
CA PHE A 190 4.82 -0.94 18.72
C PHE A 190 4.18 -1.88 17.70
N LEU A 191 4.79 -3.04 17.41
CA LEU A 191 4.23 -3.99 16.46
C LEU A 191 2.89 -4.53 16.92
N PHE A 192 2.77 -4.88 18.20
CA PHE A 192 1.50 -5.32 18.78
C PHE A 192 0.41 -4.25 18.61
N LEU A 193 0.70 -3.01 18.97
CA LEU A 193 -0.23 -1.89 18.82
C LEU A 193 -0.53 -1.58 17.36
N PHE A 194 0.47 -1.64 16.48
CA PHE A 194 0.29 -1.42 15.06
C PHE A 194 -0.63 -2.47 14.45
N CYS A 195 -0.39 -3.77 14.69
CA CYS A 195 -1.21 -4.85 14.16
C CYS A 195 -2.67 -4.79 14.65
N LEU A 196 -2.88 -4.35 15.89
CA LEU A 196 -4.20 -4.29 16.54
C LEU A 196 -4.83 -2.89 16.53
N PHE A 197 -4.20 -1.92 15.88
CA PHE A 197 -4.70 -0.54 15.79
C PHE A 197 -6.04 -0.50 15.08
N GLY A 198 -7.08 0.07 15.69
CA GLY A 198 -8.48 0.02 15.21
C GLY A 198 -9.40 -0.51 16.31
N GLY A 199 -9.27 0.01 17.53
CA GLY A 199 -9.79 -0.55 18.78
C GLY A 199 -11.28 -0.95 18.75
N LEU A 200 -12.09 -0.31 17.91
CA LEU A 200 -13.48 -0.69 17.74
C LEU A 200 -13.68 -2.07 17.10
N ASP A 201 -12.77 -2.51 16.22
CA ASP A 201 -12.83 -3.79 15.49
C ASP A 201 -12.61 -5.01 16.40
N TRP A 202 -11.72 -4.91 17.39
CA TRP A 202 -11.25 -6.08 18.15
C TRP A 202 -11.85 -6.23 19.55
N TRP A 203 -12.06 -5.15 20.31
CA TRP A 203 -12.59 -5.26 21.68
C TRP A 203 -13.95 -4.60 21.84
N ALA A 204 -14.19 -3.45 21.19
CA ALA A 204 -15.48 -2.77 21.33
C ALA A 204 -16.60 -3.54 20.61
N ASN A 205 -16.32 -4.15 19.47
CA ASN A 205 -17.28 -5.02 18.77
C ASN A 205 -17.63 -6.25 19.62
N SER A 206 -16.62 -6.95 20.12
CA SER A 206 -16.80 -8.14 20.96
C SER A 206 -17.50 -7.85 22.29
N TRP A 207 -17.32 -6.66 22.87
CA TRP A 207 -17.91 -6.29 24.17
C TRP A 207 -19.26 -5.59 24.04
N LEU A 208 -19.40 -4.65 23.11
CA LEU A 208 -20.58 -3.78 23.01
C LEU A 208 -21.62 -4.30 22.01
N HIS A 209 -21.32 -5.40 21.28
CA HIS A 209 -22.07 -5.82 20.10
C HIS A 209 -22.37 -4.62 19.18
N ALA A 210 -21.43 -3.66 19.12
CA ALA A 210 -21.64 -2.35 18.51
C ALA A 210 -21.95 -2.48 17.00
N THR A 211 -21.59 -3.62 16.41
CA THR A 211 -21.96 -4.03 15.06
C THR A 211 -22.59 -5.42 15.15
N THR A 212 -23.84 -5.56 14.72
CA THR A 212 -24.49 -6.87 14.62
C THR A 212 -23.74 -7.74 13.61
N GLU A 213 -23.08 -8.79 14.08
CA GLU A 213 -22.67 -10.02 13.38
C GLU A 213 -22.51 -9.96 11.84
N ARG A 214 -21.72 -9.03 11.31
CA ARG A 214 -21.39 -9.04 9.89
C ARG A 214 -19.89 -8.97 9.67
N ALA A 215 -19.41 -9.92 8.87
CA ALA A 215 -18.10 -9.88 8.23
C ALA A 215 -17.93 -8.62 7.36
N GLU A 216 -19.04 -8.00 6.98
CA GLU A 216 -19.16 -6.77 6.20
C GLU A 216 -19.29 -5.57 7.13
N LEU A 217 -18.15 -5.02 7.58
CA LEU A 217 -18.10 -3.82 8.43
C LEU A 217 -17.81 -2.53 7.65
N TRP A 218 -17.72 -2.62 6.32
CA TRP A 218 -17.43 -1.49 5.43
C TRP A 218 -18.59 -0.49 5.32
N ASP A 219 -19.80 -0.90 5.73
CA ASP A 219 -21.01 -0.06 5.75
C ASP A 219 -21.22 0.66 7.11
N VAL A 220 -20.40 0.35 8.12
CA VAL A 220 -20.50 0.94 9.46
C VAL A 220 -19.70 2.24 9.49
N PRO A 221 -20.34 3.41 9.67
CA PRO A 221 -19.63 4.67 9.80
C PRO A 221 -18.80 4.66 11.10
N PHE A 222 -17.65 5.34 11.06
CA PHE A 222 -16.75 5.52 12.21
C PHE A 222 -16.15 4.24 12.77
N LEU A 223 -15.72 3.35 11.89
CA LEU A 223 -14.95 2.19 12.25
C LEU A 223 -13.58 2.25 11.57
N PHE A 224 -12.50 2.21 12.36
CA PHE A 224 -11.19 1.83 11.83
C PHE A 224 -11.05 0.32 11.94
N LEU A 225 -10.93 -0.35 10.80
CA LEU A 225 -10.56 -1.75 10.76
C LEU A 225 -9.14 -1.92 11.27
N SER A 226 -8.90 -3.01 11.99
CA SER A 226 -7.57 -3.30 12.49
C SER A 226 -6.56 -3.42 11.34
N ASN A 227 -5.29 -3.02 11.53
CA ASN A 227 -4.29 -3.23 10.46
C ASN A 227 -4.15 -4.72 10.10
N THR A 228 -4.37 -5.65 11.04
CA THR A 228 -4.43 -7.08 10.74
C THR A 228 -5.57 -7.41 9.78
N ARG A 229 -6.77 -6.89 10.04
CA ARG A 229 -7.92 -7.08 9.16
C ARG A 229 -7.71 -6.41 7.80
N LEU A 230 -7.17 -5.19 7.77
CA LEU A 230 -6.81 -4.50 6.53
C LEU A 230 -5.77 -5.27 5.72
N LEU A 231 -4.80 -5.92 6.37
CA LEU A 231 -3.79 -6.73 5.68
C LEU A 231 -4.42 -7.98 5.07
N TYR A 232 -5.30 -8.67 5.79
CA TYR A 232 -5.85 -9.95 5.35
C TYR A 232 -6.96 -9.76 4.30
N TRP A 233 -7.92 -8.86 4.54
CA TRP A 233 -9.08 -8.66 3.67
C TRP A 233 -8.86 -7.64 2.55
N SER A 234 -7.90 -6.71 2.72
CA SER A 234 -7.78 -5.56 1.81
C SER A 234 -6.33 -5.10 1.63
N SER A 235 -5.40 -6.06 1.58
CA SER A 235 -3.96 -5.81 1.33
C SER A 235 -3.71 -4.93 0.10
N HIS A 236 -4.50 -5.12 -0.95
CA HIS A 236 -4.43 -4.35 -2.18
C HIS A 236 -4.68 -2.84 -1.98
N ASN A 237 -5.49 -2.46 -0.99
CA ASN A 237 -5.76 -1.07 -0.62
C ASN A 237 -4.78 -0.55 0.45
N SER A 238 -4.47 -1.37 1.46
CA SER A 238 -3.74 -0.91 2.65
C SER A 238 -2.24 -0.78 2.42
N LEU A 239 -1.60 -1.79 1.83
CA LEU A 239 -0.16 -1.82 1.58
C LEU A 239 0.39 -0.64 0.77
N PRO A 240 -0.18 -0.23 -0.38
CA PRO A 240 0.36 0.88 -1.14
C PRO A 240 0.29 2.20 -0.35
N VAL A 241 -0.78 2.41 0.42
CA VAL A 241 -0.93 3.59 1.28
C VAL A 241 0.06 3.56 2.43
N TRP A 242 0.24 2.42 3.10
CA TRP A 242 1.22 2.28 4.18
C TRP A 242 2.65 2.51 3.71
N LEU A 243 3.03 1.97 2.55
CA LEU A 243 4.35 2.18 1.96
C LEU A 243 4.56 3.65 1.57
N LEU A 244 3.54 4.29 0.98
CA LEU A 244 3.59 5.71 0.66
C LEU A 244 3.72 6.57 1.92
N MET A 245 2.93 6.30 2.97
CA MET A 245 3.02 7.02 4.25
C MET A 245 4.36 6.81 4.92
N ALA A 246 4.90 5.60 4.89
CA ALA A 246 6.24 5.30 5.38
C ALA A 246 7.32 6.14 4.67
N LEU A 247 7.23 6.29 3.35
CA LEU A 247 8.14 7.15 2.57
C LEU A 247 8.01 8.63 2.96
N LEU A 248 6.78 9.14 3.11
CA LEU A 248 6.55 10.54 3.49
C LEU A 248 7.06 10.84 4.92
N LEU A 249 6.81 9.94 5.87
CA LEU A 249 7.21 10.09 7.27
C LEU A 249 8.74 9.99 7.46
N GLU A 250 9.39 9.12 6.69
CA GLU A 250 10.82 8.90 6.80
C GLU A 250 11.67 10.13 6.45
N HIS A 251 11.07 11.18 5.87
CA HIS A 251 11.79 12.31 5.26
C HIS A 251 12.84 11.77 4.30
N VAL A 252 12.39 11.26 3.14
CA VAL A 252 13.25 10.65 2.11
C VAL A 252 14.56 11.44 1.99
N PRO A 253 15.72 10.81 2.25
CA PRO A 253 17.00 11.50 2.27
C PRO A 253 17.24 12.27 0.97
N GLU A 254 18.01 13.37 1.04
CA GLU A 254 18.39 14.31 -0.03
C GLU A 254 19.17 13.66 -1.19
N THR A 255 18.63 12.60 -1.77
CA THR A 255 19.24 11.73 -2.76
C THR A 255 18.28 11.58 -3.93
N GLY A 256 18.78 11.11 -5.09
CA GLY A 256 17.99 10.89 -6.31
C GLY A 256 16.73 10.01 -6.14
N GLN A 257 16.57 9.35 -4.99
CA GLN A 257 15.38 8.59 -4.60
C GLN A 257 14.10 9.43 -4.52
N THR A 258 14.22 10.70 -4.09
CA THR A 258 13.09 11.64 -4.07
C THR A 258 12.52 11.89 -5.47
N LYS A 259 13.32 11.70 -6.53
CA LYS A 259 12.85 11.83 -7.92
C LYS A 259 11.91 10.71 -8.34
N LEU A 260 11.95 9.55 -7.67
CA LEU A 260 11.03 8.42 -7.92
C LEU A 260 9.68 8.58 -7.21
N LEU A 261 9.59 9.50 -6.25
CA LEU A 261 8.40 9.64 -5.40
C LEU A 261 7.18 10.08 -6.22
N GLY A 262 7.34 10.97 -7.20
CA GLY A 262 6.24 11.41 -8.07
C GLY A 262 5.60 10.26 -8.85
N PRO A 263 6.39 9.52 -9.68
CA PRO A 263 5.86 8.39 -10.41
C PRO A 263 5.32 7.27 -9.49
N ALA A 264 5.98 7.00 -8.36
CA ALA A 264 5.50 6.03 -7.38
C ALA A 264 4.15 6.45 -6.76
N PHE A 265 3.98 7.74 -6.42
CA PHE A 265 2.73 8.30 -5.89
C PHE A 265 1.59 8.11 -6.87
N VAL A 266 1.78 8.52 -8.12
CA VAL A 266 0.75 8.36 -9.16
C VAL A 266 0.46 6.90 -9.45
N SER A 267 1.45 6.02 -9.33
CA SER A 267 1.26 4.58 -9.52
C SER A 267 0.30 3.97 -8.49
N VAL A 268 0.15 4.55 -7.30
CA VAL A 268 -0.86 4.09 -6.32
C VAL A 268 -2.27 4.12 -6.90
N LEU A 269 -2.54 4.93 -7.92
CA LEU A 269 -3.83 4.99 -8.60
C LEU A 269 -4.32 3.61 -9.10
N ILE A 270 -3.43 2.75 -9.63
CA ILE A 270 -3.83 1.40 -10.10
C ILE A 270 -4.00 0.39 -8.94
N TRP A 271 -3.47 0.72 -7.77
CA TRP A 271 -3.65 -0.09 -6.57
C TRP A 271 -4.90 0.29 -5.80
N THR A 272 -5.14 1.59 -5.60
CA THR A 272 -6.24 2.12 -4.81
C THR A 272 -6.49 3.60 -5.11
N PRO A 273 -7.48 3.93 -5.96
CA PRO A 273 -7.82 5.33 -6.25
C PRO A 273 -8.25 6.10 -4.99
N ILE A 274 -9.03 5.47 -4.10
CA ILE A 274 -9.50 6.09 -2.87
C ILE A 274 -8.36 6.26 -1.87
N GLY A 275 -7.46 5.27 -1.74
CA GLY A 275 -6.29 5.38 -0.88
C GLY A 275 -5.35 6.50 -1.33
N LEU A 276 -5.22 6.72 -2.65
CA LEU A 276 -4.47 7.86 -3.18
C LEU A 276 -5.10 9.20 -2.76
N ILE A 277 -6.43 9.34 -2.85
CA ILE A 277 -7.15 10.55 -2.41
C ILE A 277 -6.90 10.79 -0.91
N GLY A 278 -6.99 9.74 -0.09
CA GLY A 278 -6.70 9.82 1.34
C GLY A 278 -5.25 10.23 1.66
N ALA A 279 -4.31 9.96 0.77
CA ALA A 279 -2.91 10.36 0.92
C ALA A 279 -2.62 11.82 0.54
N ILE A 280 -3.50 12.49 -0.22
CA ILE A 280 -3.29 13.86 -0.72
C ILE A 280 -2.95 14.86 0.40
N PRO A 281 -3.68 14.93 1.54
CA PRO A 281 -3.37 15.88 2.61
C PRO A 281 -1.95 15.72 3.15
N PHE A 282 -1.45 14.49 3.23
CA PHE A 282 -0.10 14.20 3.69
C PHE A 282 0.96 14.56 2.65
N CYS A 283 0.66 14.43 1.36
CA CYS A 283 1.53 14.92 0.31
C CYS A 283 1.60 16.45 0.29
N VAL A 284 0.47 17.14 0.51
CA VAL A 284 0.45 18.59 0.67
C VAL A 284 1.29 18.99 1.89
N LEU A 285 1.13 18.32 3.02
CA LEU A 285 1.93 18.58 4.21
C LEU A 285 3.43 18.36 3.95
N TYR A 286 3.79 17.27 3.27
CA TYR A 286 5.17 16.99 2.87
C TYR A 286 5.73 18.10 1.96
N LEU A 287 4.93 18.62 1.03
CA LEU A 287 5.31 19.76 0.20
C LEU A 287 5.46 21.04 1.01
N LEU A 288 4.59 21.32 1.98
CA LEU A 288 4.69 22.53 2.79
C LEU A 288 5.94 22.50 3.68
N LEU A 289 6.19 21.36 4.34
CA LEU A 289 7.29 21.19 5.30
C LEU A 289 8.63 20.79 4.66
N GLY A 290 8.62 20.32 3.41
CA GLY A 290 9.81 19.80 2.74
C GLY A 290 10.86 20.87 2.42
N THR A 291 12.13 20.44 2.37
CA THR A 291 13.26 21.31 2.02
C THR A 291 13.22 21.73 0.56
N SER A 292 13.89 22.84 0.21
CA SER A 292 14.01 23.29 -1.19
C SER A 292 14.58 22.20 -2.11
N GLN A 293 15.55 21.42 -1.62
CA GLN A 293 16.14 20.32 -2.38
C GLN A 293 15.15 19.16 -2.61
N GLN A 294 14.34 18.80 -1.61
CA GLN A 294 13.30 17.77 -1.76
C GLN A 294 12.25 18.19 -2.80
N LYS A 295 11.78 19.43 -2.73
CA LYS A 295 10.87 20.04 -3.71
C LYS A 295 11.48 19.98 -5.11
N SER A 296 12.71 20.46 -5.27
CA SER A 296 13.43 20.47 -6.55
C SER A 296 13.57 19.06 -7.16
N ASN A 297 13.84 18.04 -6.36
CA ASN A 297 13.93 16.67 -6.83
C ASN A 297 12.56 16.10 -7.24
N LEU A 298 11.50 16.37 -6.47
CA LEU A 298 10.14 15.94 -6.81
C LEU A 298 9.67 16.58 -8.13
N PHE A 299 9.93 17.88 -8.30
CA PHE A 299 9.64 18.66 -9.50
C PHE A 299 10.71 18.52 -10.60
N ASN A 300 11.57 17.51 -10.52
CA ASN A 300 12.49 17.21 -11.60
C ASN A 300 11.71 16.92 -12.90
N ARG A 301 12.14 17.50 -14.02
CA ARG A 301 11.45 17.35 -15.33
C ARG A 301 11.11 15.90 -15.70
N TRP A 302 11.99 14.94 -15.38
CA TRP A 302 11.75 13.52 -15.65
C TRP A 302 10.73 12.92 -14.70
N SER A 303 10.81 13.25 -13.41
CA SER A 303 9.83 12.85 -12.39
C SER A 303 8.44 13.33 -12.78
N VAL A 304 8.30 14.62 -13.09
CA VAL A 304 7.02 15.24 -13.48
C VAL A 304 6.51 14.64 -14.79
N GLY A 305 7.33 14.57 -15.83
CA GLY A 305 6.92 14.02 -17.13
C GLY A 305 6.44 12.57 -17.03
N LEU A 306 7.19 11.71 -16.33
CA LEU A 306 6.80 10.31 -16.13
C LEU A 306 5.56 10.18 -15.24
N SER A 307 5.40 11.03 -14.22
CA SER A 307 4.20 11.07 -13.39
C SER A 307 2.96 11.42 -14.20
N ILE A 308 3.05 12.45 -15.06
CA ILE A 308 1.94 12.88 -15.92
C ILE A 308 1.57 11.76 -16.90
N VAL A 309 2.54 11.21 -17.63
CA VAL A 309 2.29 10.14 -18.61
C VAL A 309 1.66 8.93 -17.94
N THR A 310 2.20 8.50 -16.80
CA THR A 310 1.67 7.35 -16.05
C THR A 310 0.27 7.64 -15.53
N GLY A 311 0.06 8.83 -14.94
CA GLY A 311 -1.24 9.24 -14.42
C GLY A 311 -2.31 9.26 -15.49
N LEU A 312 -1.99 9.78 -16.68
CA LEU A 312 -2.92 9.79 -17.81
C LEU A 312 -3.27 8.35 -18.25
N LEU A 313 -2.28 7.47 -18.41
CA LEU A 313 -2.54 6.08 -18.80
C LEU A 313 -3.40 5.34 -17.76
N LEU A 314 -3.08 5.48 -16.48
CA LEU A 314 -3.85 4.85 -15.40
C LEU A 314 -5.26 5.46 -15.25
N ALA A 315 -5.38 6.78 -15.37
CA ALA A 315 -6.67 7.46 -15.30
C ALA A 315 -7.59 7.02 -16.44
N THR A 316 -7.09 6.94 -17.68
CA THR A 316 -7.90 6.49 -18.83
C THR A 316 -8.46 5.08 -18.62
N PHE A 317 -7.67 4.18 -18.03
CA PHE A 317 -8.14 2.83 -17.68
C PHE A 317 -9.25 2.88 -16.63
N ILE A 318 -9.06 3.61 -15.53
CA ILE A 318 -10.05 3.69 -14.45
C ILE A 318 -11.36 4.31 -14.93
N THR A 319 -11.28 5.33 -15.80
CA THR A 319 -12.47 5.99 -16.35
C THR A 319 -13.12 5.19 -17.49
N SER A 320 -12.45 4.17 -18.04
CA SER A 320 -12.97 3.42 -19.20
C SER A 320 -14.22 2.60 -18.91
N ASN A 321 -14.47 2.29 -17.63
CA ASN A 321 -15.69 1.63 -17.17
C ASN A 321 -16.37 2.46 -16.08
N SER A 322 -16.61 3.74 -16.38
CA SER A 322 -17.31 4.66 -15.48
C SER A 322 -18.69 4.10 -15.14
N PHE A 323 -18.80 3.46 -13.98
CA PHE A 323 -20.07 2.96 -13.47
C PHE A 323 -21.02 4.13 -13.21
N THR A 324 -22.25 4.02 -13.69
CA THR A 324 -23.40 4.83 -13.26
C THR A 324 -23.99 4.21 -11.99
N PHE A 325 -23.22 4.14 -10.90
CA PHE A 325 -23.85 3.97 -9.60
C PHE A 325 -24.33 5.34 -9.14
N PRO A 326 -25.59 5.48 -8.68
CA PRO A 326 -25.97 6.69 -7.98
C PRO A 326 -25.03 6.82 -6.78
N VAL A 327 -24.23 7.90 -6.76
CA VAL A 327 -23.51 8.30 -5.56
C VAL A 327 -24.60 8.74 -4.59
N GLU A 328 -25.09 7.81 -3.77
CA GLU A 328 -25.94 8.16 -2.64
C GLU A 328 -25.08 8.99 -1.70
N TRP A 329 -25.26 10.30 -1.79
CA TRP A 329 -24.62 11.24 -0.91
C TRP A 329 -25.06 10.97 0.54
N LEU A 330 -24.11 11.17 1.45
CA LEU A 330 -24.23 11.08 2.91
C LEU A 330 -25.54 11.59 3.58
N PRO A 331 -26.31 12.58 3.07
CA PRO A 331 -27.46 13.10 3.79
C PRO A 331 -28.63 12.11 3.97
N THR A 332 -28.74 11.06 3.16
CA THR A 332 -29.82 10.06 3.26
C THR A 332 -29.47 8.87 4.14
N ALA A 333 -28.25 8.83 4.69
CA ALA A 333 -27.77 7.66 5.39
C ALA A 333 -28.41 7.51 6.78
N SER A 334 -28.95 6.32 7.06
CA SER A 334 -29.73 5.97 8.25
C SER A 334 -28.99 6.15 9.60
N TRP A 335 -27.68 6.40 9.58
CA TRP A 335 -26.85 6.61 10.76
C TRP A 335 -26.77 8.06 11.24
N LEU A 336 -27.21 9.05 10.44
CA LEU A 336 -27.15 10.48 10.75
C LEU A 336 -27.75 10.84 12.13
N PRO A 337 -28.89 10.27 12.57
CA PRO A 337 -29.50 10.60 13.87
C PRO A 337 -28.66 10.16 15.09
N ARG A 338 -27.71 9.24 14.93
CA ARG A 338 -26.82 8.75 16.00
C ARG A 338 -25.35 9.12 15.76
N PHE A 339 -25.09 10.09 14.87
CA PHE A 339 -23.75 10.51 14.49
C PHE A 339 -22.90 10.94 15.68
N THR A 340 -23.36 11.92 16.46
CA THR A 340 -22.61 12.51 17.57
C THR A 340 -22.18 11.49 18.63
N PRO A 341 -23.05 10.63 19.19
CA PRO A 341 -22.63 9.65 20.19
C PRO A 341 -21.69 8.58 19.61
N LYS A 342 -21.92 8.11 18.37
CA LYS A 342 -21.02 7.15 17.71
C LYS A 342 -19.66 7.77 17.40
N TYR A 343 -19.63 9.02 16.95
CA TYR A 343 -18.41 9.76 16.67
C TYR A 343 -17.58 10.04 17.93
N LEU A 344 -18.23 10.42 19.04
CA LEU A 344 -17.55 10.62 20.31
C LEU A 344 -16.99 9.31 20.87
N LEU A 345 -17.73 8.20 20.75
CA LEU A 345 -17.23 6.87 21.10
C LEU A 345 -16.02 6.47 20.24
N PHE A 346 -16.08 6.73 18.94
CA PHE A 346 -14.98 6.53 18.00
C PHE A 346 -13.74 7.34 18.37
N LEU A 347 -13.90 8.66 18.60
CA LEU A 347 -12.80 9.51 19.05
C LEU A 347 -12.22 9.01 20.38
N GLY A 348 -13.08 8.63 21.34
CA GLY A 348 -12.64 8.09 22.62
C GLY A 348 -11.86 6.79 22.48
N THR A 349 -12.33 5.84 21.68
CA THR A 349 -11.68 4.52 21.55
C THR A 349 -10.40 4.55 20.71
N GLU A 350 -10.40 5.30 19.61
CA GLU A 350 -9.28 5.33 18.66
C GLU A 350 -8.21 6.38 19.00
N LEU A 351 -8.60 7.54 19.57
CA LEU A 351 -7.62 8.56 19.98
C LEU A 351 -7.06 8.32 21.37
N ILE A 352 -7.83 7.81 22.35
CA ILE A 352 -7.28 7.62 23.72
C ILE A 352 -6.22 6.51 23.74
N THR A 353 -6.37 5.46 22.94
CA THR A 353 -5.33 4.42 22.79
C THR A 353 -4.05 5.02 22.20
N THR A 354 -4.17 5.80 21.12
CA THR A 354 -3.04 6.48 20.47
C THR A 354 -2.37 7.52 21.38
N ILE A 355 -3.17 8.38 22.02
CA ILE A 355 -2.71 9.41 22.95
C ILE A 355 -2.13 8.77 24.20
N GLY A 356 -2.73 7.71 24.74
CA GLY A 356 -2.23 6.97 25.89
C GLY A 356 -0.84 6.38 25.62
N VAL A 357 -0.65 5.76 24.46
CA VAL A 357 0.68 5.27 24.03
C VAL A 357 1.67 6.42 23.85
N PHE A 358 1.25 7.52 23.23
CA PHE A 358 2.09 8.72 23.08
C PHE A 358 2.50 9.30 24.44
N LEU A 359 1.59 9.41 25.40
CA LEU A 359 1.85 9.92 26.74
C LEU A 359 2.75 8.97 27.55
N LEU A 360 2.54 7.66 27.44
CA LEU A 360 3.37 6.64 28.08
C LEU A 360 4.80 6.62 27.51
N THR A 361 4.95 6.93 26.22
CA THR A 361 6.26 6.99 25.54
C THR A 361 6.97 8.34 25.68
N ARG A 362 6.27 9.42 26.06
CA ARG A 362 6.84 10.76 26.31
C ARG A 362 7.66 10.86 27.60
N SER A 363 7.84 9.77 28.35
CA SER A 363 8.61 9.77 29.58
C SER A 363 10.13 9.97 29.35
N ARG A 364 10.63 11.14 29.79
CA ARG A 364 12.03 11.50 30.11
C ARG A 364 13.02 11.84 28.97
N SER A 365 12.75 12.82 28.12
CA SER A 365 13.84 13.53 27.40
C SER A 365 14.21 14.90 28.01
N THR A 366 13.54 15.34 29.07
CA THR A 366 13.83 16.61 29.78
C THR A 366 14.66 16.42 31.05
N SER A 367 15.74 15.63 30.98
CA SER A 367 16.82 15.64 31.98
C SER A 367 18.10 15.03 31.41
N ARG A 368 18.83 15.77 30.58
CA ARG A 368 20.29 15.68 30.43
C ARG A 368 20.79 16.81 29.56
#